data_AF-A0A0D2FL07-F1
#
_entry.id   AF-A0A0D2FL07-F1
#
_cell.length_a   1.000
_cell.length_b   1.000
_cell.length_c   1.000
_cell.angle_alpha   90.00
_cell.angle_beta   90.00
_cell.angle_gamma   90.00
#
_symmetry.space_group_name_H-M   'P 1'
#
loop_
_entity.id
_entity.type
_entity.pdbx_description
1 polymer ?
#
loop_
_entity_poly.entity_id
_entity_poly.type
_entity_poly.pdbx_seq_one_letter_code
_entity_poly.pdbx_strand_id
1 'polypeptide(L)'
;MKFGQDFEAALARGEYPPDWVNSAISYKKLKKCIKRVQQELLSLGLDKDTLDALWKHVGSTGSDLDGRTTDSLLQYTVEDGERVSFTPKLTIVVDPRDGSPMDAWLSPDTRRILRRLARSSNPRIDRAEAQEESPSGQPRLPGDHDPVWTIAADESGKSLNNEQQHLDTVEVPLTADSEFFQTLRRELTCLDDLQQAEDARLREEITRLGSELRALRASNSKRSKKEVEAWRKIFELYSDAEVFLSSHEADAGARDAAHAQNQFQLFSQSLAAQRKKDVLKLGKEADGALSRFLQINVNLLRLIKFQEINRTALNKIMKKFDKRTALHAKSSVARSLTKTSPFMVEDLAKATCFTISEEVLRIIPQLNDYLCPICFSISWRPIRLRCGHLFCIRCMIVLQREEKDPCPLCREEVVMEATEKNIDKEMVQFLKANFKNDVKEKQKQNEIAAGIDQWGAAYEHAQMQRCVVM
;
A
#
# COMPACT_ATOMS: atom_id res chain seq x y z
N MET A 1 -7.16 -20.66 20.08
CA MET A 1 -8.54 -20.62 19.52
C MET A 1 -9.14 -19.21 19.48
N LYS A 2 -8.57 -18.23 20.18
CA LYS A 2 -9.09 -16.86 20.36
C LYS A 2 -9.37 -16.05 19.08
N PHE A 3 -8.42 -15.98 18.14
CA PHE A 3 -8.50 -15.03 17.02
C PHE A 3 -9.77 -15.09 16.16
N GLY A 4 -10.33 -16.28 15.90
CA GLY A 4 -11.55 -16.37 15.07
C GLY A 4 -12.79 -15.77 15.78
N GLN A 5 -12.85 -15.90 17.10
CA GLN A 5 -13.88 -15.25 17.93
C GLN A 5 -13.58 -13.76 18.09
N ASP A 6 -12.31 -13.40 18.27
CA ASP A 6 -11.88 -12.00 18.37
C ASP A 6 -12.17 -11.22 17.07
N PHE A 7 -12.01 -11.85 15.91
CA PHE A 7 -12.29 -11.29 14.59
C PHE A 7 -13.78 -11.01 14.40
N GLU A 8 -14.65 -11.99 14.68
CA GLU A 8 -16.10 -11.78 14.61
C GLU A 8 -16.57 -10.75 15.64
N ALA A 9 -16.01 -10.78 16.86
CA ALA A 9 -16.30 -9.78 17.86
C ALA A 9 -15.82 -8.37 17.43
N ALA A 10 -14.70 -8.27 16.71
CA ALA A 10 -14.23 -7.00 16.16
C ALA A 10 -15.13 -6.49 15.04
N LEU A 11 -15.64 -7.36 14.16
CA LEU A 11 -16.66 -7.00 13.17
C LEU A 11 -17.98 -6.58 13.82
N ALA A 12 -18.40 -7.25 14.90
CA ALA A 12 -19.61 -6.89 15.63
C ALA A 12 -19.48 -5.57 16.41
N ARG A 13 -18.29 -5.27 16.96
CA ARG A 13 -18.04 -4.03 17.72
C ARG A 13 -17.80 -2.79 16.83
N GLY A 14 -17.34 -2.98 15.60
CA GLY A 14 -16.81 -1.88 14.77
C GLY A 14 -17.84 -1.00 14.06
N GLU A 15 -19.14 -1.12 14.38
CA GLU A 15 -20.23 -0.37 13.73
C GLU A 15 -20.19 -0.45 12.19
N TYR A 16 -19.90 -1.63 11.64
CA TYR A 16 -19.88 -1.83 10.19
C TYR A 16 -21.29 -2.09 9.65
N PRO A 17 -21.63 -1.57 8.46
CA PRO A 17 -22.87 -1.95 7.78
C PRO A 17 -22.98 -3.47 7.59
N PRO A 18 -24.20 -4.04 7.57
CA PRO A 18 -24.40 -5.48 7.38
C PRO A 18 -23.71 -6.01 6.12
N ASP A 19 -23.75 -5.24 5.03
CA ASP A 19 -23.16 -5.60 3.75
C ASP A 19 -21.63 -5.74 3.84
N TRP A 20 -20.96 -4.89 4.64
CA TRP A 20 -19.52 -5.01 4.88
C TRP A 20 -19.19 -6.28 5.65
N VAL A 21 -19.96 -6.59 6.69
CA VAL A 21 -19.76 -7.81 7.48
C VAL A 21 -19.96 -9.06 6.62
N ASN A 22 -20.93 -9.04 5.70
CA ASN A 22 -21.20 -10.13 4.77
C ASN A 22 -20.08 -10.32 3.73
N SER A 23 -19.43 -9.23 3.31
CA SER A 23 -18.28 -9.27 2.39
C SER A 23 -16.94 -9.59 3.09
N ALA A 24 -16.89 -9.58 4.43
CA ALA A 24 -15.67 -9.87 5.18
C ALA A 24 -15.18 -11.32 5.03
N ILE A 25 -13.88 -11.54 5.24
CA ILE A 25 -13.28 -12.89 5.15
C ILE A 25 -13.96 -13.84 6.13
N SER A 26 -14.51 -14.95 5.62
CA SER A 26 -15.19 -15.96 6.42
C SER A 26 -14.19 -16.91 7.09
N TYR A 27 -13.47 -16.40 8.09
CA TYR A 27 -12.36 -17.10 8.76
C TYR A 27 -12.75 -18.50 9.27
N LYS A 28 -13.97 -18.68 9.80
CA LYS A 28 -14.47 -19.99 10.26
C LYS A 28 -14.70 -20.97 9.11
N LYS A 29 -15.26 -20.51 7.99
CA LYS A 29 -15.53 -21.33 6.80
C LYS A 29 -14.22 -21.81 6.19
N LEU A 30 -13.28 -20.90 5.94
CA LEU A 30 -11.95 -21.21 5.43
C LEU A 30 -11.19 -22.18 6.35
N LYS A 31 -11.31 -22.03 7.67
CA LYS A 31 -10.71 -22.97 8.63
C LYS A 31 -11.30 -24.39 8.54
N LYS A 32 -12.58 -24.54 8.17
CA LYS A 32 -13.19 -25.86 7.91
C LYS A 32 -12.62 -26.47 6.64
N CYS A 33 -12.46 -25.68 5.57
CA CYS A 33 -11.82 -26.14 4.33
C CYS A 33 -10.38 -26.61 4.59
N ILE A 34 -9.57 -25.87 5.37
CA ILE A 34 -8.21 -26.30 5.75
C ILE A 34 -8.20 -27.68 6.44
N LYS A 35 -9.19 -27.99 7.29
CA LYS A 35 -9.28 -29.31 7.92
C LYS A 35 -9.57 -30.42 6.91
N ARG A 36 -10.39 -30.13 5.90
CA ARG A 36 -10.70 -31.07 4.82
C ARG A 36 -9.47 -31.32 3.94
N VAL A 37 -8.70 -30.27 3.60
CA VAL A 37 -7.41 -30.41 2.92
C VAL A 37 -6.46 -31.29 3.73
N GLN A 38 -6.36 -31.06 5.02
CA GLN A 38 -5.52 -31.87 5.90
C GLN A 38 -5.96 -33.35 5.91
N GLN A 39 -7.27 -33.63 5.90
CA GLN A 39 -7.80 -34.99 5.84
C GLN A 39 -7.54 -35.65 4.48
N GLU A 40 -7.66 -34.90 3.39
CA GLU A 40 -7.36 -35.36 2.03
C GLU A 40 -5.88 -35.74 1.90
N LEU A 41 -4.97 -34.86 2.35
CA LEU A 41 -3.53 -35.12 2.39
C LEU A 41 -3.19 -36.37 3.22
N LEU A 42 -3.80 -36.53 4.40
CA LEU A 42 -3.63 -37.73 5.23
C LEU A 42 -4.13 -38.99 4.53
N SER A 43 -5.25 -38.93 3.80
CA SER A 43 -5.77 -40.08 3.04
C SER A 43 -4.86 -40.53 1.89
N LEU A 44 -4.03 -39.60 1.39
CA LEU A 44 -3.01 -39.87 0.37
C LEU A 44 -1.66 -40.31 0.97
N GLY A 45 -1.56 -40.41 2.30
CA GLY A 45 -0.31 -40.72 3.00
C GLY A 45 0.71 -39.59 2.95
N LEU A 46 0.27 -38.36 2.66
CA LEU A 46 1.07 -37.14 2.65
C LEU A 46 0.80 -36.37 3.95
N ASP A 47 1.26 -36.91 5.08
CA ASP A 47 1.14 -36.20 6.34
C ASP A 47 2.13 -35.02 6.42
N LYS A 48 1.96 -34.20 7.47
CA LYS A 48 2.75 -32.98 7.63
C LYS A 48 4.26 -33.25 7.69
N ASP A 49 4.67 -34.30 8.40
CA ASP A 49 6.08 -34.61 8.60
C ASP A 49 6.71 -35.20 7.33
N THR A 50 5.94 -35.98 6.56
CA THR A 50 6.32 -36.47 5.23
C THR A 50 6.51 -35.31 4.25
N LEU A 51 5.57 -34.36 4.20
CA LEU A 51 5.67 -33.19 3.33
C LEU A 51 6.83 -32.27 3.74
N ASP A 52 7.00 -31.99 5.04
CA ASP A 52 8.13 -31.19 5.55
C ASP A 52 9.49 -31.86 5.22
N ALA A 53 9.56 -33.20 5.22
CA ALA A 53 10.76 -33.94 4.82
C ALA A 53 11.02 -33.83 3.31
N LEU A 54 9.98 -33.96 2.48
CA LEU A 54 10.08 -33.78 1.02
C LEU A 54 10.60 -32.37 0.67
N TRP A 55 10.08 -31.33 1.32
CA TRP A 55 10.54 -29.95 1.09
C TRP A 55 11.99 -29.68 1.53
N LYS A 56 12.49 -30.35 2.58
CA LYS A 56 13.88 -30.20 3.03
C LYS A 56 14.88 -30.75 2.02
N HIS A 57 14.55 -31.85 1.36
CA HIS A 57 15.42 -32.45 0.34
C HIS A 57 15.46 -31.62 -0.95
N VAL A 58 14.35 -31.00 -1.33
CA VAL A 58 14.30 -30.00 -2.42
C VAL A 58 15.24 -28.80 -2.15
N GLY A 59 15.32 -28.34 -0.90
CA GLY A 59 16.18 -27.21 -0.52
C GLY A 59 17.67 -27.53 -0.38
N SER A 60 18.06 -28.82 -0.29
CA SER A 60 19.45 -29.25 -0.15
C SER A 60 20.12 -29.64 -1.48
N THR A 61 19.36 -29.85 -2.55
CA THR A 61 19.89 -30.22 -3.89
C THR A 61 20.02 -29.04 -4.86
N GLY A 62 19.64 -27.81 -4.48
CA GLY A 62 19.65 -26.64 -5.36
C GLY A 62 20.52 -25.49 -4.86
N SER A 63 21.84 -25.57 -5.08
CA SER A 63 22.72 -24.40 -5.07
C SER A 63 23.69 -24.49 -6.24
N ASP A 64 23.19 -24.30 -7.45
CA ASP A 64 24.03 -23.92 -8.59
C ASP A 64 23.63 -22.53 -9.09
N LEU A 65 24.67 -21.76 -9.40
CA LEU A 65 24.74 -20.31 -9.53
C LEU A 65 24.12 -19.72 -10.81
N ASP A 66 23.18 -20.39 -11.46
CA ASP A 66 22.64 -19.91 -12.74
C ASP A 66 21.11 -19.94 -12.75
N GLY A 67 20.50 -18.76 -12.91
CA GLY A 67 19.08 -18.47 -12.70
C GLY A 67 18.11 -19.11 -13.72
N ARG A 68 18.23 -20.41 -13.99
CA ARG A 68 17.20 -21.23 -14.61
C ARG A 68 16.53 -22.05 -13.51
N THR A 69 15.19 -22.04 -13.49
CA THR A 69 14.36 -22.83 -12.59
C THR A 69 14.78 -24.30 -12.64
N THR A 70 15.53 -24.75 -11.63
CA THR A 70 15.85 -26.16 -11.43
C THR A 70 14.55 -26.89 -11.09
N ASP A 71 14.35 -28.04 -11.74
CA ASP A 71 13.17 -28.90 -11.57
C ASP A 71 13.05 -29.36 -10.11
N SER A 72 12.21 -28.66 -9.35
CA SER A 72 11.94 -28.94 -7.95
C SER A 72 11.19 -30.26 -7.81
N LEU A 73 11.74 -31.22 -7.05
CA LEU A 73 11.15 -32.56 -6.82
C LEU A 73 9.70 -32.51 -6.29
N LEU A 74 9.32 -31.41 -5.63
CA LEU A 74 7.98 -31.10 -5.17
C LEU A 74 7.65 -29.64 -5.51
N GLN A 75 6.50 -29.37 -6.13
CA GLN A 75 6.06 -28.01 -6.43
C GLN A 75 4.57 -27.83 -6.13
N TYR A 76 4.21 -26.76 -5.41
CA TYR A 76 2.82 -26.33 -5.25
C TYR A 76 2.60 -25.03 -6.03
N THR A 77 2.07 -25.15 -7.24
CA THR A 77 1.80 -24.00 -8.10
C THR A 77 0.34 -23.59 -8.00
N VAL A 78 0.12 -22.31 -8.28
CA VAL A 78 -1.19 -21.73 -8.48
C VAL A 78 -1.15 -21.12 -9.87
N GLU A 79 -1.85 -21.75 -10.81
CA GLU A 79 -2.01 -21.19 -12.15
C GLU A 79 -3.15 -20.16 -12.14
N ASP A 80 -2.89 -19.00 -12.72
CA ASP A 80 -3.85 -17.90 -12.88
C ASP A 80 -3.97 -17.60 -14.37
N GLY A 81 -5.10 -17.96 -14.97
CA GLY A 81 -5.42 -17.63 -16.35
C GLY A 81 -6.67 -16.76 -16.41
N GLU A 82 -6.68 -15.69 -17.20
CA GLU A 82 -7.85 -14.79 -17.35
C GLU A 82 -9.14 -15.50 -17.80
N ARG A 83 -9.04 -16.75 -18.28
CA ARG A 83 -10.17 -17.64 -18.62
C ARG A 83 -10.11 -19.04 -17.96
N VAL A 84 -9.07 -19.33 -17.18
CA VAL A 84 -8.84 -20.67 -16.58
C VAL A 84 -8.83 -20.53 -15.06
N SER A 85 -9.60 -21.38 -14.39
CA SER A 85 -9.80 -21.40 -12.94
C SER A 85 -8.51 -21.33 -12.12
N PHE A 86 -8.56 -20.66 -10.97
CA PHE A 86 -7.52 -20.74 -9.92
C PHE A 86 -7.45 -22.18 -9.43
N THR A 87 -6.51 -22.95 -9.97
CA THR A 87 -6.31 -24.36 -9.63
C THR A 87 -4.96 -24.53 -8.97
N PRO A 88 -4.93 -24.81 -7.66
CA PRO A 88 -3.72 -25.28 -7.04
C PRO A 88 -3.31 -26.64 -7.63
N LYS A 89 -2.02 -26.85 -7.84
CA LYS A 89 -1.46 -28.12 -8.30
C LYS A 89 -0.29 -28.53 -7.43
N LEU A 90 -0.33 -29.75 -6.91
CA LEU A 90 0.80 -30.38 -6.25
C LEU A 90 1.47 -31.34 -7.24
N THR A 91 2.70 -31.06 -7.61
CA THR A 91 3.46 -31.87 -8.59
C THR A 91 4.61 -32.59 -7.88
N ILE A 92 4.74 -33.90 -8.12
CA ILE A 92 5.81 -34.76 -7.59
C ILE A 92 6.58 -35.37 -8.76
N VAL A 93 7.91 -35.34 -8.71
CA VAL A 93 8.78 -35.98 -9.70
C VAL A 93 8.83 -37.50 -9.46
N VAL A 94 8.64 -38.28 -10.53
CA VAL A 94 8.70 -39.74 -10.53
C VAL A 94 9.76 -40.25 -11.50
N ASP A 95 10.29 -41.43 -11.22
CA ASP A 95 11.19 -42.16 -12.11
C ASP A 95 10.41 -42.60 -13.37
N PRO A 96 10.91 -42.26 -14.57
CA PRO A 96 10.26 -42.58 -15.84
C PRO A 96 10.18 -44.09 -16.16
N ARG A 97 10.90 -44.96 -15.43
CA ARG A 97 10.96 -46.40 -15.71
C ARG A 97 9.90 -47.20 -14.96
N ASP A 98 9.63 -46.86 -13.70
CA ASP A 98 8.73 -47.64 -12.83
C ASP A 98 7.62 -46.79 -12.19
N GLY A 99 7.61 -45.47 -12.42
CA GLY A 99 6.67 -44.52 -11.83
C GLY A 99 6.84 -44.33 -10.33
N SER A 100 7.96 -44.79 -9.75
CA SER A 100 8.28 -44.56 -8.34
C SER A 100 8.57 -43.08 -8.12
N PRO A 101 8.04 -42.45 -7.07
CA PRO A 101 8.58 -41.18 -6.59
C PRO A 101 10.08 -41.36 -6.39
N MET A 102 10.90 -40.43 -6.91
CA MET A 102 12.37 -40.54 -6.83
C MET A 102 12.92 -40.50 -5.38
N ASP A 103 12.05 -40.32 -4.39
CA ASP A 103 12.39 -40.33 -2.97
C ASP A 103 12.09 -41.67 -2.28
N ALA A 104 13.17 -42.39 -1.93
CA ALA A 104 13.16 -43.71 -1.29
C ALA A 104 12.58 -43.76 0.16
N TRP A 105 12.18 -42.62 0.72
CA TRP A 105 11.78 -42.46 2.13
C TRP A 105 10.26 -42.41 2.36
N LEU A 106 9.46 -42.40 1.29
CA LEU A 106 8.00 -42.47 1.42
C LEU A 106 7.57 -43.83 1.98
N SER A 107 6.57 -43.80 2.86
CA SER A 107 5.97 -45.03 3.40
C SER A 107 5.52 -45.97 2.27
N PRO A 108 5.55 -47.31 2.46
CA PRO A 108 5.14 -48.25 1.44
C PRO A 108 3.72 -47.97 0.90
N ASP A 109 2.82 -47.51 1.78
CA ASP A 109 1.45 -47.13 1.43
C ASP A 109 1.40 -45.84 0.60
N THR A 110 2.13 -44.79 1.00
CA THR A 110 2.23 -43.52 0.25
C THR A 110 2.82 -43.76 -1.14
N ARG A 111 3.88 -44.58 -1.24
CA ARG A 111 4.52 -44.96 -2.51
C ARG A 111 3.56 -45.72 -3.42
N ARG A 112 2.77 -46.63 -2.87
CA ARG A 112 1.75 -47.38 -3.62
C ARG A 112 0.66 -46.47 -4.17
N ILE A 113 0.21 -45.48 -3.37
CA ILE A 113 -0.82 -44.52 -3.79
C ILE A 113 -0.27 -43.60 -4.90
N LEU A 114 0.94 -43.05 -4.74
CA LEU A 114 1.56 -42.19 -5.75
C LEU A 114 1.88 -42.95 -7.04
N ARG A 115 2.36 -44.19 -6.97
CA ARG A 115 2.53 -45.05 -8.15
C ARG A 115 1.21 -45.32 -8.86
N ARG A 116 0.12 -45.56 -8.12
CA ARG A 116 -1.22 -45.73 -8.72
C ARG A 116 -1.68 -44.46 -9.44
N LEU A 117 -1.44 -43.29 -8.85
CA LEU A 117 -1.75 -42.01 -9.46
C LEU A 117 -0.89 -41.77 -10.72
N ALA A 118 0.42 -42.03 -10.65
CA ALA A 118 1.36 -41.95 -11.78
C ALA A 118 0.94 -42.84 -12.97
N ARG A 119 0.52 -44.08 -12.68
CA ARG A 119 0.03 -45.03 -13.69
C ARG A 119 -1.29 -44.58 -14.33
N SER A 120 -2.15 -43.89 -13.57
CA SER A 120 -3.40 -43.35 -14.08
C SER A 120 -3.21 -42.10 -14.95
N SER A 121 -2.16 -41.31 -14.70
CA SER A 121 -1.85 -40.09 -15.45
C SER A 121 -0.94 -40.33 -16.66
N ASN A 122 -0.10 -41.38 -16.66
CA ASN A 122 0.80 -41.69 -17.77
C ASN A 122 0.83 -43.21 -18.11
N PRO A 123 0.08 -43.67 -19.13
CA PRO A 123 -0.02 -45.10 -19.49
C PRO A 123 1.25 -45.67 -20.15
N ARG A 124 2.35 -44.90 -20.28
CA ARG A 124 3.63 -45.38 -20.83
C ARG A 124 4.42 -46.26 -19.85
N ILE A 125 4.10 -46.22 -18.56
CA ILE A 125 4.80 -46.95 -17.49
C ILE A 125 4.65 -48.48 -17.63
N ASP A 126 3.59 -48.97 -18.30
CA ASP A 126 3.30 -50.41 -18.46
C ASP A 126 4.30 -51.16 -19.38
N ARG A 127 5.12 -50.47 -20.19
CA ARG A 127 6.00 -51.14 -21.16
C ARG A 127 7.34 -51.63 -20.60
N ALA A 128 7.74 -51.21 -19.41
CA ALA A 128 9.05 -51.57 -18.83
C ALA A 128 9.02 -52.86 -17.99
N GLU A 129 7.89 -53.23 -17.37
CA GLU A 129 7.78 -54.44 -16.53
C GLU A 129 7.70 -55.75 -17.39
N ALA A 130 7.48 -55.67 -18.70
CA ALA A 130 7.26 -56.85 -19.55
C ALA A 130 8.55 -57.50 -20.14
N GLN A 131 9.74 -56.97 -19.85
CA GLN A 131 11.00 -57.49 -20.43
C GLN A 131 11.86 -58.37 -19.50
N GLU A 132 11.45 -58.57 -18.25
CA GLU A 132 12.22 -59.37 -17.27
C GLU A 132 11.55 -60.69 -16.88
N GLU A 133 10.95 -61.44 -17.81
CA GLU A 133 10.69 -62.87 -17.58
C GLU A 133 10.98 -63.70 -18.83
N SER A 134 12.20 -64.25 -18.92
CA SER A 134 12.45 -65.52 -19.62
C SER A 134 13.65 -66.26 -19.00
N PRO A 135 13.52 -67.57 -18.67
CA PRO A 135 14.48 -68.29 -17.85
C PRO A 135 15.32 -69.29 -18.66
N SER A 136 16.65 -69.29 -18.47
CA SER A 136 17.47 -70.52 -18.57
C SER A 136 18.95 -70.31 -18.22
N GLY A 137 19.43 -71.02 -17.19
CA GLY A 137 20.66 -71.83 -17.22
C GLY A 137 22.03 -71.15 -17.17
N GLN A 138 22.60 -71.02 -15.97
CA GLN A 138 24.06 -70.98 -15.70
C GLN A 138 24.70 -72.38 -15.86
N PRO A 139 26.04 -72.60 -15.76
CA PRO A 139 27.20 -71.67 -15.79
C PRO A 139 28.44 -72.19 -16.59
N ARG A 140 29.45 -71.34 -16.86
CA ARG A 140 30.88 -71.49 -16.45
C ARG A 140 31.84 -70.51 -17.18
N LEU A 141 32.78 -69.98 -16.37
CA LEU A 141 34.03 -69.25 -16.64
C LEU A 141 35.07 -70.14 -17.40
N PRO A 142 36.35 -69.77 -17.67
CA PRO A 142 37.13 -68.53 -17.39
C PRO A 142 38.09 -68.07 -18.54
N GLY A 143 38.76 -66.92 -18.35
CA GLY A 143 40.22 -66.86 -18.60
C GLY A 143 40.74 -65.90 -19.68
N ASP A 144 41.66 -65.07 -19.20
CA ASP A 144 42.91 -64.63 -19.84
C ASP A 144 42.97 -63.46 -20.86
N HIS A 145 43.54 -62.37 -20.32
CA HIS A 145 44.75 -61.67 -20.78
C HIS A 145 44.83 -61.18 -22.24
N ASP A 146 44.92 -59.84 -22.36
CA ASP A 146 45.97 -59.02 -23.04
C ASP A 146 46.50 -59.46 -24.44
N PRO A 147 47.13 -58.58 -25.25
CA PRO A 147 47.26 -57.12 -25.21
C PRO A 147 47.16 -56.46 -26.64
N VAL A 148 47.60 -55.19 -26.72
CA VAL A 148 48.20 -54.49 -27.89
C VAL A 148 47.23 -53.64 -28.74
N TRP A 149 47.23 -52.31 -28.56
CA TRP A 149 48.02 -51.29 -29.31
C TRP A 149 47.63 -51.30 -30.80
N THR A 150 47.07 -50.25 -31.40
CA THR A 150 47.71 -48.96 -31.77
C THR A 150 46.71 -48.37 -32.81
N ILE A 151 46.32 -47.10 -32.82
CA ILE A 151 46.96 -45.97 -33.52
C ILE A 151 46.01 -44.78 -33.37
N ALA A 152 46.62 -43.62 -33.13
CA ALA A 152 46.00 -42.32 -32.94
C ALA A 152 45.56 -41.65 -34.25
N ALA A 153 44.63 -40.70 -34.06
CA ALA A 153 44.25 -39.56 -34.90
C ALA A 153 43.61 -39.94 -36.26
N ASP A 154 42.49 -39.34 -36.68
CA ASP A 154 42.17 -37.92 -36.61
C ASP A 154 40.67 -37.66 -36.90
N GLU A 155 40.27 -36.41 -36.67
CA GLU A 155 39.13 -35.72 -37.29
C GLU A 155 37.70 -35.93 -36.75
N SER A 156 37.32 -34.95 -35.92
CA SER A 156 36.09 -34.15 -36.03
C SER A 156 34.73 -34.87 -36.09
N GLY A 157 33.96 -34.72 -35.00
CA GLY A 157 32.52 -34.96 -35.01
C GLY A 157 31.94 -35.05 -33.61
N LYS A 158 31.79 -33.90 -32.93
CA LYS A 158 31.04 -33.80 -31.67
C LYS A 158 29.60 -34.28 -31.88
N SER A 159 29.26 -35.40 -31.27
CA SER A 159 27.90 -35.70 -30.82
C SER A 159 28.00 -36.44 -29.50
N LEU A 160 28.31 -35.71 -28.43
CA LEU A 160 28.13 -36.20 -27.08
C LEU A 160 26.64 -36.07 -26.75
N ASN A 161 26.03 -37.23 -26.57
CA ASN A 161 24.69 -37.43 -26.04
C ASN A 161 24.40 -36.46 -24.90
N ASN A 162 23.51 -35.50 -25.15
CA ASN A 162 22.82 -34.81 -24.07
C ASN A 162 21.64 -35.73 -23.69
N GLU A 163 21.90 -36.75 -22.87
CA GLU A 163 20.85 -37.46 -22.14
C GLU A 163 20.21 -36.47 -21.16
N GLN A 164 19.31 -35.64 -21.66
CA GLN A 164 18.32 -34.96 -20.84
C GLN A 164 17.44 -36.05 -20.25
N GLN A 165 17.76 -36.47 -19.02
CA GLN A 165 16.88 -37.31 -18.21
C GLN A 165 15.54 -36.60 -18.13
N HIS A 166 14.58 -37.07 -18.93
CA HIS A 166 13.23 -36.54 -18.94
C HIS A 166 12.57 -36.99 -17.63
N LEU A 167 12.55 -36.10 -16.63
CA LEU A 167 11.88 -36.32 -15.36
C LEU A 167 10.37 -36.28 -15.60
N ASP A 168 9.69 -37.40 -15.40
CA ASP A 168 8.23 -37.43 -15.49
C ASP A 168 7.64 -36.86 -14.18
N THR A 169 6.58 -36.07 -14.31
CA THR A 169 5.92 -35.42 -13.17
C THR A 169 4.49 -35.91 -13.02
N VAL A 170 4.04 -36.09 -11.78
CA VAL A 170 2.67 -36.52 -11.46
C VAL A 170 1.96 -35.40 -10.71
N GLU A 171 0.83 -34.97 -11.27
CA GLU A 171 -0.09 -34.06 -10.60
C GLU A 171 -0.94 -34.83 -9.58
N VAL A 172 -0.91 -34.40 -8.32
CA VAL A 172 -1.78 -34.91 -7.26
C VAL A 172 -3.02 -34.01 -7.20
N PRO A 173 -4.20 -34.49 -7.63
CA PRO A 173 -5.41 -33.68 -7.62
C PRO A 173 -5.94 -33.56 -6.19
N LEU A 174 -5.71 -32.41 -5.58
CA LEU A 174 -6.35 -32.02 -4.33
C LEU A 174 -7.64 -31.27 -4.68
N THR A 175 -8.76 -31.73 -4.12
CA THR A 175 -10.08 -31.16 -4.38
C THR A 175 -10.50 -30.18 -3.29
N ALA A 176 -10.10 -30.45 -2.04
CA ALA A 176 -10.46 -29.61 -0.91
C ALA A 176 -9.67 -28.29 -0.87
N ASP A 177 -8.48 -28.24 -1.47
CA ASP A 177 -7.67 -27.02 -1.54
C ASP A 177 -8.21 -26.08 -2.63
N SER A 178 -8.65 -26.65 -3.76
CA SER A 178 -9.40 -25.94 -4.79
C SER A 178 -10.64 -25.26 -4.20
N GLU A 179 -11.42 -25.96 -3.35
CA GLU A 179 -12.56 -25.36 -2.63
C GLU A 179 -12.14 -24.21 -1.69
N PHE A 180 -11.02 -24.37 -0.97
CA PHE A 180 -10.47 -23.34 -0.08
C PHE A 180 -10.12 -22.08 -0.88
N PHE A 181 -9.36 -22.23 -1.97
CA PHE A 181 -8.88 -21.10 -2.73
C PHE A 181 -9.95 -20.45 -3.61
N GLN A 182 -10.89 -21.21 -4.17
CA GLN A 182 -12.06 -20.63 -4.86
C GLN A 182 -12.92 -19.82 -3.89
N THR A 183 -13.11 -20.31 -2.66
CA THR A 183 -13.81 -19.58 -1.60
C THR A 183 -13.06 -18.30 -1.25
N LEU A 184 -11.74 -18.39 -1.05
CA LEU A 184 -10.90 -17.24 -0.73
C LEU A 184 -10.92 -16.18 -1.84
N ARG A 185 -10.76 -16.59 -3.10
CA ARG A 185 -10.79 -15.69 -4.26
C ARG A 185 -12.12 -14.96 -4.36
N ARG A 186 -13.26 -15.65 -4.23
CA ARG A 186 -14.58 -15.01 -4.22
C ARG A 186 -14.69 -13.98 -3.10
N GLU A 187 -14.26 -14.33 -1.89
CA GLU A 187 -14.28 -13.40 -0.74
C GLU A 187 -13.40 -12.17 -0.97
N LEU A 188 -12.24 -12.34 -1.62
CA LEU A 188 -11.36 -11.22 -1.99
C LEU A 188 -11.97 -10.34 -3.07
N THR A 189 -12.56 -10.92 -4.12
CA THR A 189 -13.28 -10.13 -5.14
C THR A 189 -14.43 -9.33 -4.51
N CYS A 190 -15.20 -9.92 -3.59
CA CYS A 190 -16.24 -9.17 -2.88
C CYS A 190 -15.69 -8.03 -2.02
N LEU A 191 -14.47 -8.16 -1.47
CA LEU A 191 -13.79 -7.09 -0.74
C LEU A 191 -13.28 -5.99 -1.68
N ASP A 192 -12.76 -6.35 -2.85
CA ASP A 192 -12.34 -5.41 -3.89
C ASP A 192 -13.54 -4.60 -4.40
N ASP A 193 -14.66 -5.26 -4.74
CA ASP A 193 -15.90 -4.61 -5.19
C ASP A 193 -16.44 -3.65 -4.11
N LEU A 194 -16.42 -4.08 -2.85
CA LEU A 194 -16.83 -3.24 -1.73
C LEU A 194 -15.93 -2.02 -1.58
N GLN A 195 -14.62 -2.19 -1.63
CA GLN A 195 -13.67 -1.08 -1.53
C GLN A 195 -13.90 -0.10 -2.68
N GLN A 196 -14.00 -0.57 -3.92
CA GLN A 196 -14.23 0.30 -5.07
C GLN A 196 -15.54 1.10 -4.93
N ALA A 197 -16.61 0.46 -4.44
CA ALA A 197 -17.90 1.12 -4.23
C ALA A 197 -17.84 2.19 -3.11
N GLU A 198 -17.15 1.89 -2.01
CA GLU A 198 -17.00 2.85 -0.90
C GLU A 198 -16.03 3.99 -1.25
N ASP A 199 -14.98 3.72 -2.02
CA ASP A 199 -14.05 4.74 -2.53
C ASP A 199 -14.76 5.70 -3.48
N ALA A 200 -15.59 5.17 -4.39
CA ALA A 200 -16.42 5.99 -5.27
C ALA A 200 -17.37 6.88 -4.48
N ARG A 201 -18.00 6.34 -3.43
CA ARG A 201 -18.92 7.09 -2.55
C ARG A 201 -18.19 8.18 -1.76
N LEU A 202 -17.01 7.88 -1.21
CA LEU A 202 -16.17 8.86 -0.52
C LEU A 202 -15.77 9.99 -1.47
N ARG A 203 -15.36 9.66 -2.71
CA ARG A 203 -15.01 10.65 -3.74
C ARG A 203 -16.20 11.54 -4.07
N GLU A 204 -17.40 10.98 -4.23
CA GLU A 204 -18.62 11.77 -4.48
C GLU A 204 -18.92 12.74 -3.32
N GLU A 205 -18.83 12.28 -2.07
CA GLU A 205 -19.03 13.12 -0.89
C GLU A 205 -17.98 14.22 -0.77
N ILE A 206 -16.72 13.93 -1.11
CA ILE A 206 -15.63 14.93 -1.18
C ILE A 206 -15.90 15.97 -2.26
N THR A 207 -16.29 15.55 -3.47
CA THR A 207 -16.63 16.48 -4.56
C THR A 207 -17.83 17.36 -4.19
N ARG A 208 -18.83 16.77 -3.54
CA ARG A 208 -19.99 17.51 -3.03
C ARG A 208 -19.59 18.53 -1.98
N LEU A 209 -18.79 18.16 -0.99
CA LEU A 209 -18.24 19.10 -0.02
C LEU A 209 -17.47 20.23 -0.71
N GLY A 210 -16.64 19.89 -1.70
CA GLY A 210 -15.92 20.87 -2.50
C GLY A 210 -16.87 21.86 -3.19
N SER A 211 -17.98 21.40 -3.75
CA SER A 211 -18.99 22.28 -4.36
C SER A 211 -19.64 23.23 -3.35
N GLU A 212 -19.99 22.72 -2.16
CA GLU A 212 -20.58 23.51 -1.06
C GLU A 212 -19.60 24.62 -0.60
N LEU A 213 -18.30 24.31 -0.48
CA LEU A 213 -17.27 25.27 -0.10
C LEU A 213 -16.95 26.29 -1.20
N ARG A 214 -16.97 25.89 -2.48
CA ARG A 214 -16.81 26.83 -3.60
C ARG A 214 -17.96 27.83 -3.63
N ALA A 215 -19.20 27.38 -3.42
CA ALA A 215 -20.37 28.24 -3.32
C ALA A 215 -20.25 29.22 -2.14
N LEU A 216 -19.82 28.73 -0.97
CA LEU A 216 -19.56 29.57 0.20
C LEU A 216 -18.52 30.66 -0.09
N ARG A 217 -17.41 30.30 -0.74
CA ARG A 217 -16.34 31.23 -1.12
C ARG A 217 -16.78 32.27 -2.16
N ALA A 218 -17.62 31.87 -3.12
CA ALA A 218 -18.14 32.77 -4.15
C ALA A 218 -19.12 33.81 -3.59
N SER A 219 -19.75 33.53 -2.44
CA SER A 219 -20.68 34.45 -1.80
C SER A 219 -19.98 35.69 -1.24
N ASN A 220 -20.47 36.87 -1.61
CA ASN A 220 -19.90 38.17 -1.21
C ASN A 220 -20.39 38.71 0.15
N SER A 221 -21.27 37.98 0.83
CA SER A 221 -21.86 38.39 2.11
C SER A 221 -20.80 38.60 3.20
N LYS A 222 -21.08 39.50 4.16
CA LYS A 222 -20.25 39.64 5.37
C LYS A 222 -20.24 38.36 6.20
N ARG A 223 -21.33 37.59 6.17
CA ARG A 223 -21.46 36.31 6.88
C ARG A 223 -20.58 35.24 6.25
N SER A 224 -20.67 35.04 4.93
CA SER A 224 -19.86 34.05 4.21
C SER A 224 -18.36 34.29 4.40
N LYS A 225 -17.91 35.56 4.39
CA LYS A 225 -16.51 35.90 4.69
C LYS A 225 -16.05 35.46 6.08
N LYS A 226 -16.90 35.58 7.10
CA LYS A 226 -16.59 35.08 8.46
C LYS A 226 -16.60 33.56 8.51
N GLU A 227 -17.51 32.92 7.78
CA GLU A 227 -17.58 31.45 7.70
C GLU A 227 -16.36 30.87 6.96
N VAL A 228 -15.86 31.54 5.91
CA VAL A 228 -14.60 31.19 5.23
C VAL A 228 -13.41 31.28 6.20
N GLU A 229 -13.36 32.30 7.06
CA GLU A 229 -12.33 32.40 8.11
C GLU A 229 -12.43 31.25 9.12
N ALA A 230 -13.65 30.90 9.53
CA ALA A 230 -13.88 29.75 10.41
C ALA A 230 -13.39 28.45 9.75
N TRP A 231 -13.68 28.26 8.45
CA TRP A 231 -13.19 27.11 7.69
C TRP A 231 -11.66 27.09 7.53
N ARG A 232 -10.99 28.24 7.40
CA ARG A 232 -9.52 28.26 7.45
C ARG A 232 -9.00 27.67 8.75
N LYS A 233 -9.53 28.10 9.89
CA LYS A 233 -9.12 27.58 11.19
C LYS A 233 -9.42 26.07 11.33
N ILE A 234 -10.53 25.60 10.76
CA ILE A 234 -10.87 24.17 10.74
C ILE A 234 -9.84 23.38 9.91
N PHE A 235 -9.47 23.88 8.73
CA PHE A 235 -8.49 23.23 7.87
C PHE A 235 -7.08 23.28 8.45
N GLU A 236 -6.68 24.38 9.09
CA GLU A 236 -5.43 24.48 9.84
C GLU A 236 -5.37 23.40 10.93
N LEU A 237 -6.40 23.31 11.79
CA LEU A 237 -6.49 22.27 12.82
C LEU A 237 -6.44 20.85 12.24
N TYR A 238 -7.05 20.64 11.08
CA TYR A 238 -7.11 19.33 10.46
C TYR A 238 -5.76 18.94 9.85
N SER A 239 -5.10 19.87 9.15
CA SER A 239 -3.76 19.68 8.59
C SER A 239 -2.74 19.43 9.70
N ASP A 240 -2.77 20.21 10.78
CA ASP A 240 -1.88 20.06 11.93
C ASP A 240 -2.10 18.73 12.68
N ALA A 241 -3.32 18.19 12.64
CA ALA A 241 -3.62 16.93 13.31
C ALA A 241 -3.08 15.70 12.57
N GLU A 242 -2.73 15.82 11.28
CA GLU A 242 -2.09 14.75 10.50
C GLU A 242 -2.78 13.38 10.67
N VAL A 243 -4.11 13.38 10.57
CA VAL A 243 -4.97 12.28 11.04
C VAL A 243 -4.63 10.95 10.37
N PHE A 244 -4.42 10.92 9.06
CA PHE A 244 -4.20 9.68 8.29
C PHE A 244 -2.80 9.54 7.72
N LEU A 245 -2.05 10.65 7.62
CA LEU A 245 -0.69 10.68 7.08
C LEU A 245 0.19 11.50 8.01
N SER A 246 1.31 10.92 8.44
CA SER A 246 2.35 11.63 9.19
C SER A 246 3.37 12.23 8.24
N SER A 247 3.82 13.45 8.52
CA SER A 247 4.98 14.06 7.87
C SER A 247 6.27 13.95 8.69
N HIS A 248 6.21 13.40 9.92
CA HIS A 248 7.38 13.31 10.79
C HIS A 248 8.36 12.22 10.31
N GLU A 249 9.67 12.50 10.41
CA GLU A 249 10.73 11.60 9.93
C GLU A 249 10.66 10.18 10.52
N ALA A 250 10.21 10.05 11.78
CA ALA A 250 10.17 8.78 12.50
C ALA A 250 9.03 7.84 12.06
N ASP A 251 7.90 8.39 11.61
CA ASP A 251 6.67 7.64 11.29
C ASP A 251 6.02 8.10 9.98
N ALA A 252 6.82 8.64 9.06
CA ALA A 252 6.36 9.20 7.78
C ALA A 252 5.53 8.19 6.98
N GLY A 253 4.38 8.66 6.47
CA GLY A 253 3.48 7.87 5.64
C GLY A 253 2.13 7.59 6.30
N ALA A 254 1.44 6.56 5.81
CA ALA A 254 0.08 6.24 6.24
C ALA A 254 0.07 5.69 7.67
N ARG A 255 -0.81 6.28 8.49
CA ARG A 255 -1.04 5.84 9.87
C ARG A 255 -1.92 4.61 9.88
N ASP A 256 -1.66 3.71 10.84
CA ASP A 256 -2.58 2.63 11.13
C ASP A 256 -3.90 3.16 11.75
N ALA A 257 -4.90 2.29 11.79
CA ALA A 257 -6.22 2.68 12.27
C ALA A 257 -6.24 3.15 13.73
N ALA A 258 -5.36 2.65 14.58
CA ALA A 258 -5.33 3.00 16.00
C ALA A 258 -4.78 4.41 16.20
N HIS A 259 -3.66 4.73 15.52
CA HIS A 259 -3.07 6.05 15.53
C HIS A 259 -3.99 7.07 14.85
N ALA A 260 -4.58 6.73 13.70
CA ALA A 260 -5.52 7.62 13.01
C ALA A 260 -6.77 7.91 13.84
N GLN A 261 -7.30 6.90 14.56
CA GLN A 261 -8.42 7.10 15.48
C GLN A 261 -8.07 8.07 16.62
N ASN A 262 -6.87 7.95 17.19
CA ASN A 262 -6.41 8.84 18.26
C ASN A 262 -6.27 10.28 17.74
N GLN A 263 -5.58 10.47 16.62
CA GLN A 263 -5.41 11.81 16.03
C GLN A 263 -6.76 12.43 15.65
N PHE A 264 -7.68 11.66 15.06
CA PHE A 264 -9.02 12.17 14.74
C PHE A 264 -9.80 12.57 15.99
N GLN A 265 -9.62 11.86 17.10
CA GLN A 265 -10.24 12.21 18.38
C GLN A 265 -9.65 13.51 18.95
N LEU A 266 -8.32 13.69 18.91
CA LEU A 266 -7.65 14.92 19.34
C LEU A 266 -8.07 16.13 18.50
N PHE A 267 -8.15 15.95 17.18
CA PHE A 267 -8.70 16.94 16.26
C PHE A 267 -10.13 17.31 16.63
N SER A 268 -11.01 16.31 16.81
CA SER A 268 -12.42 16.51 17.14
C SER A 268 -12.60 17.24 18.48
N GLN A 269 -11.78 16.92 19.48
CA GLN A 269 -11.77 17.61 20.78
C GLN A 269 -11.32 19.06 20.66
N SER A 270 -10.25 19.31 19.90
CA SER A 270 -9.74 20.67 19.64
C SER A 270 -10.77 21.53 18.90
N LEU A 271 -11.42 20.95 17.88
CA LEU A 271 -12.50 21.58 17.14
C LEU A 271 -13.68 21.92 18.08
N ALA A 272 -14.12 20.98 18.91
CA ALA A 272 -15.20 21.20 19.86
C ALA A 272 -14.86 22.30 20.89
N ALA A 273 -13.61 22.36 21.36
CA ALA A 273 -13.16 23.41 22.27
C ALA A 273 -13.20 24.80 21.62
N GLN A 274 -12.80 24.92 20.35
CA GLN A 274 -12.87 26.19 19.62
C GLN A 274 -14.31 26.62 19.30
N ARG A 275 -15.21 25.66 19.04
CA ARG A 275 -16.64 25.95 18.87
C ARG A 275 -17.27 26.50 20.15
N LYS A 276 -16.91 25.96 21.33
CA LYS A 276 -17.41 26.46 22.63
C LYS A 276 -16.95 27.89 22.94
N LYS A 277 -15.76 28.28 22.48
CA LYS A 277 -15.22 29.64 22.63
C LYS A 277 -15.84 30.66 21.67
N ASP A 278 -16.86 30.27 20.90
CA ASP A 278 -17.60 31.13 19.97
C ASP A 278 -16.75 31.69 18.81
N VAL A 279 -15.57 31.10 18.58
CA VAL A 279 -14.61 31.48 17.53
C VAL A 279 -15.05 30.94 16.16
N LEU A 280 -15.75 29.79 16.13
CA LEU A 280 -16.18 29.08 14.93
C LEU A 280 -17.71 29.11 14.78
N LYS A 281 -18.28 30.28 14.49
CA LYS A 281 -19.71 30.41 14.18
C LYS A 281 -19.98 30.06 12.71
N LEU A 282 -20.75 29.00 12.50
CA LEU A 282 -21.19 28.56 11.18
C LEU A 282 -22.71 28.70 11.06
N GLY A 283 -23.19 29.11 9.89
CA GLY A 283 -24.59 28.99 9.51
C GLY A 283 -25.01 27.57 9.19
N LYS A 284 -26.31 27.36 8.95
CA LYS A 284 -26.88 26.02 8.74
C LYS A 284 -26.20 25.25 7.59
N GLU A 285 -25.99 25.91 6.45
CA GLU A 285 -25.35 25.30 5.28
C GLU A 285 -23.88 24.98 5.55
N ALA A 286 -23.13 25.93 6.12
CA ALA A 286 -21.72 25.74 6.46
C ALA A 286 -21.52 24.70 7.58
N ASP A 287 -22.44 24.59 8.54
CA ASP A 287 -22.45 23.55 9.56
C ASP A 287 -22.78 22.18 8.97
N GLY A 288 -23.71 22.11 8.01
CA GLY A 288 -23.96 20.91 7.21
C GLY A 288 -22.74 20.42 6.44
N ALA A 289 -22.00 21.34 5.81
CA ALA A 289 -20.72 21.04 5.17
C ALA A 289 -19.66 20.54 6.19
N LEU A 290 -19.62 21.11 7.40
CA LEU A 290 -18.73 20.62 8.47
C LEU A 290 -19.12 19.21 8.92
N SER A 291 -20.41 18.94 9.11
CA SER A 291 -20.88 17.58 9.41
C SER A 291 -20.50 16.59 8.32
N ARG A 292 -20.62 16.97 7.04
CA ARG A 292 -20.17 16.15 5.91
C ARG A 292 -18.66 15.89 5.96
N PHE A 293 -17.87 16.93 6.18
CA PHE A 293 -16.42 16.81 6.33
C PHE A 293 -16.04 15.81 7.44
N LEU A 294 -16.65 15.93 8.62
CA LEU A 294 -16.41 15.00 9.72
C LEU A 294 -16.87 13.57 9.36
N GLN A 295 -18.00 13.43 8.67
CA GLN A 295 -18.51 12.12 8.24
C GLN A 295 -17.59 11.43 7.23
N ILE A 296 -17.00 12.18 6.28
CA ILE A 296 -16.00 11.65 5.34
C ILE A 296 -14.81 11.05 6.10
N ASN A 297 -14.29 11.78 7.10
CA ASN A 297 -13.17 11.31 7.92
C ASN A 297 -13.53 10.08 8.77
N VAL A 298 -14.72 10.06 9.38
CA VAL A 298 -15.21 8.88 10.12
C VAL A 298 -15.35 7.67 9.22
N ASN A 299 -15.89 7.85 8.01
CA ASN A 299 -16.07 6.77 7.03
C ASN A 299 -14.71 6.24 6.55
N LEU A 300 -13.76 7.13 6.25
CA LEU A 300 -12.40 6.74 5.88
C LEU A 300 -11.73 5.92 7.00
N LEU A 301 -11.85 6.36 8.25
CA LEU A 301 -11.31 5.64 9.39
C LEU A 301 -11.96 4.26 9.57
N ARG A 302 -13.28 4.16 9.38
CA ARG A 302 -14.01 2.89 9.41
C ARG A 302 -13.51 1.94 8.32
N LEU A 303 -13.25 2.46 7.12
CA LEU A 303 -12.76 1.68 5.98
C LEU A 303 -11.33 1.17 6.22
N ILE A 304 -10.43 2.02 6.72
CA ILE A 304 -9.05 1.62 7.11
C ILE A 304 -9.10 0.51 8.17
N LYS A 305 -9.93 0.65 9.21
CA LYS A 305 -10.11 -0.40 10.24
C LYS A 305 -10.59 -1.72 9.63
N PHE A 306 -11.57 -1.65 8.75
CA PHE A 306 -12.13 -2.83 8.08
C PHE A 306 -11.07 -3.52 7.20
N GLN A 307 -10.29 -2.75 6.44
CA GLN A 307 -9.17 -3.24 5.64
C GLN A 307 -8.11 -3.93 6.49
N GLU A 308 -7.67 -3.31 7.58
CA GLU A 308 -6.65 -3.89 8.48
C GLU A 308 -7.07 -5.21 9.11
N ILE A 309 -8.33 -5.28 9.55
CA ILE A 309 -8.90 -6.48 10.17
C ILE A 309 -8.97 -7.62 9.15
N ASN A 310 -9.43 -7.35 7.92
CA ASN A 310 -9.46 -8.34 6.84
C ASN A 310 -8.05 -8.75 6.38
N ARG A 311 -7.10 -7.81 6.23
CA ARG A 311 -5.70 -8.11 5.91
C ARG A 311 -5.04 -8.99 6.96
N THR A 312 -5.35 -8.75 8.23
CA THR A 312 -4.88 -9.58 9.35
C THR A 312 -5.49 -10.97 9.31
N ALA A 313 -6.79 -11.08 9.01
CA ALA A 313 -7.47 -12.37 8.85
C ALA A 313 -6.91 -13.18 7.69
N LEU A 314 -6.66 -12.55 6.53
CA LEU A 314 -6.00 -13.18 5.37
C LEU A 314 -4.62 -13.72 5.76
N ASN A 315 -3.77 -12.88 6.34
CA ASN A 315 -2.42 -13.31 6.76
C ASN A 315 -2.47 -14.48 7.74
N LYS A 316 -3.41 -14.48 8.69
CA LYS A 316 -3.57 -15.55 9.67
C LYS A 316 -4.21 -16.81 9.09
N ILE A 317 -5.08 -16.72 8.09
CA ILE A 317 -5.67 -17.89 7.44
C ILE A 317 -4.63 -18.56 6.53
N MET A 318 -3.86 -17.79 5.77
CA MET A 318 -2.76 -18.29 4.94
C MET A 318 -1.66 -18.94 5.80
N LYS A 319 -1.21 -18.28 6.88
CA LYS A 319 -0.27 -18.91 7.84
C LYS A 319 -0.82 -20.22 8.43
N LYS A 320 -2.14 -20.33 8.60
CA LYS A 320 -2.77 -21.55 9.12
C LYS A 320 -2.83 -22.65 8.06
N PHE A 321 -3.10 -22.29 6.81
CA PHE A 321 -3.08 -23.20 5.68
C PHE A 321 -1.71 -23.87 5.58
N ASP A 322 -0.63 -23.09 5.46
CA ASP A 322 0.73 -23.63 5.37
C ASP A 322 1.10 -24.49 6.58
N LYS A 323 0.81 -24.02 7.80
CA LYS A 323 1.16 -24.76 9.03
C LYS A 323 0.47 -26.13 9.12
N ARG A 324 -0.72 -26.29 8.54
CA ARG A 324 -1.50 -27.53 8.63
C ARG A 324 -1.32 -28.46 7.44
N THR A 325 -0.95 -27.91 6.29
CA THR A 325 -0.86 -28.65 5.03
C THR A 325 0.58 -28.86 4.58
N ALA A 326 1.54 -28.08 5.09
CA ALA A 326 2.93 -28.07 4.63
C ALA A 326 3.08 -27.84 3.11
N LEU A 327 2.08 -27.24 2.45
CA LEU A 327 2.11 -26.97 1.00
C LEU A 327 2.84 -25.65 0.65
N HIS A 328 3.22 -24.85 1.64
CA HIS A 328 3.93 -23.56 1.48
C HIS A 328 3.27 -22.59 0.47
N ALA A 329 1.94 -22.65 0.35
CA ALA A 329 1.17 -21.92 -0.65
C ALA A 329 1.22 -20.39 -0.46
N LYS A 330 1.54 -19.88 0.74
CA LYS A 330 1.47 -18.44 1.01
C LYS A 330 2.30 -17.58 0.06
N SER A 331 3.47 -18.02 -0.40
CA SER A 331 4.32 -17.21 -1.29
C SER A 331 3.80 -17.16 -2.72
N SER A 332 3.38 -18.30 -3.28
CA SER A 332 2.79 -18.40 -4.61
C SER A 332 1.42 -17.73 -4.67
N VAL A 333 0.59 -17.98 -3.67
CA VAL A 333 -0.74 -17.38 -3.53
C VAL A 333 -0.65 -15.89 -3.27
N ALA A 334 0.26 -15.40 -2.43
CA ALA A 334 0.41 -13.95 -2.22
C ALA A 334 0.74 -13.25 -3.54
N ARG A 335 1.64 -13.81 -4.36
CA ARG A 335 2.02 -13.21 -5.65
C ARG A 335 0.87 -13.16 -6.65
N SER A 336 0.07 -14.21 -6.74
CA SER A 336 -1.11 -14.25 -7.62
C SER A 336 -2.23 -13.34 -7.08
N LEU A 337 -2.57 -13.45 -5.80
CA LEU A 337 -3.64 -12.65 -5.19
C LEU A 337 -3.32 -11.15 -5.14
N THR A 338 -2.06 -10.73 -4.98
CA THR A 338 -1.69 -9.30 -5.03
C THR A 338 -1.84 -8.70 -6.43
N LYS A 339 -1.80 -9.51 -7.50
CA LYS A 339 -2.07 -9.03 -8.85
C LYS A 339 -3.57 -8.83 -9.09
N THR A 340 -4.39 -9.71 -8.51
CA THR A 340 -5.83 -9.73 -8.76
C THR A 340 -6.66 -8.92 -7.76
N SER A 341 -6.14 -8.61 -6.57
CA SER A 341 -6.89 -7.88 -5.52
C SER A 341 -6.23 -6.55 -5.14
N PRO A 342 -6.65 -5.42 -5.75
CA PRO A 342 -6.20 -4.07 -5.40
C PRO A 342 -6.38 -3.73 -3.91
N PHE A 343 -7.36 -4.34 -3.23
CA PHE A 343 -7.61 -4.18 -1.79
C PHE A 343 -6.37 -4.44 -0.92
N MET A 344 -5.42 -5.26 -1.41
CA MET A 344 -4.23 -5.63 -0.67
C MET A 344 -3.03 -4.69 -0.88
N VAL A 345 -3.07 -3.84 -1.92
CA VAL A 345 -1.91 -3.07 -2.40
C VAL A 345 -2.16 -1.57 -2.31
N GLU A 346 -3.40 -1.11 -2.46
CA GLU A 346 -3.70 0.31 -2.53
C GLU A 346 -3.85 0.93 -1.13
N ASP A 347 -3.03 1.95 -0.86
CA ASP A 347 -3.10 2.74 0.36
C ASP A 347 -4.24 3.77 0.21
N LEU A 348 -5.45 3.30 0.50
CA LEU A 348 -6.66 4.10 0.37
C LEU A 348 -6.60 5.41 1.18
N ALA A 349 -5.92 5.38 2.33
CA ALA A 349 -5.72 6.57 3.14
C ALA A 349 -4.98 7.63 2.33
N LYS A 350 -3.89 7.27 1.63
CA LYS A 350 -3.17 8.19 0.75
C LYS A 350 -4.04 8.72 -0.39
N ALA A 351 -4.73 7.84 -1.12
CA ALA A 351 -5.55 8.25 -2.26
C ALA A 351 -6.69 9.20 -1.83
N THR A 352 -7.34 8.91 -0.70
CA THR A 352 -8.43 9.73 -0.16
C THR A 352 -7.89 11.05 0.40
N CYS A 353 -6.79 11.04 1.15
CA CYS A 353 -6.16 12.27 1.64
C CYS A 353 -5.69 13.17 0.51
N PHE A 354 -5.13 12.60 -0.57
CA PHE A 354 -4.80 13.36 -1.77
C PHE A 354 -6.06 14.00 -2.35
N THR A 355 -7.14 13.24 -2.50
CA THR A 355 -8.42 13.76 -3.02
C THR A 355 -8.99 14.87 -2.14
N ILE A 356 -8.94 14.72 -0.80
CA ILE A 356 -9.34 15.78 0.15
C ILE A 356 -8.45 17.02 -0.02
N SER A 357 -7.14 16.86 -0.16
CA SER A 357 -6.22 17.98 -0.36
C SER A 357 -6.55 18.76 -1.63
N GLU A 358 -6.69 18.05 -2.76
CA GLU A 358 -6.97 18.66 -4.06
C GLU A 358 -8.36 19.30 -4.14
N GLU A 359 -9.40 18.59 -3.70
CA GLU A 359 -10.80 18.97 -3.92
C GLU A 359 -11.40 19.82 -2.80
N VAL A 360 -10.81 19.82 -1.60
CA VAL A 360 -11.37 20.48 -0.42
C VAL A 360 -10.42 21.53 0.13
N LEU A 361 -9.19 21.13 0.51
CA LEU A 361 -8.26 22.04 1.20
C LEU A 361 -7.82 23.20 0.29
N ARG A 362 -7.60 22.96 -1.00
CA ARG A 362 -7.23 24.01 -1.97
C ARG A 362 -8.30 25.05 -2.24
N ILE A 363 -9.58 24.77 -1.95
CA ILE A 363 -10.67 25.72 -2.20
C ILE A 363 -10.50 26.97 -1.35
N ILE A 364 -10.11 26.79 -0.09
CA ILE A 364 -9.95 27.87 0.89
C ILE A 364 -8.45 28.03 1.16
N PRO A 365 -7.80 29.06 0.58
CA PRO A 365 -6.38 29.27 0.74
C PRO A 365 -5.98 29.40 2.21
N GLN A 366 -4.94 28.68 2.61
CA GLN A 366 -4.35 28.75 3.95
C GLN A 366 -3.29 29.84 3.98
N LEU A 367 -3.15 30.53 5.11
CA LEU A 367 -2.19 31.63 5.22
C LEU A 367 -0.73 31.14 5.10
N ASN A 368 -0.46 29.94 5.62
CA ASN A 368 0.88 29.33 5.67
C ASN A 368 1.53 29.20 4.28
N ASP A 369 0.72 28.99 3.23
CA ASP A 369 1.20 28.86 1.84
C ASP A 369 1.71 30.17 1.24
N TYR A 370 1.43 31.31 1.89
CA TYR A 370 1.75 32.66 1.40
C TYR A 370 2.65 33.45 2.34
N LEU A 371 3.30 32.79 3.28
CA LEU A 371 4.25 33.42 4.19
C LEU A 371 5.58 33.70 3.49
N CYS A 372 6.22 34.80 3.88
CA CYS A 372 7.56 35.15 3.43
C CYS A 372 8.56 34.30 4.23
N PRO A 373 9.46 33.54 3.58
CA PRO A 373 10.39 32.64 4.27
C PRO A 373 11.44 33.37 5.13
N ILE A 374 11.60 34.68 4.96
CA ILE A 374 12.55 35.49 5.74
C ILE A 374 11.91 35.96 7.05
N CYS A 375 10.65 36.42 7.02
CA CYS A 375 10.00 37.03 8.19
C CYS A 375 8.81 36.22 8.73
N PHE A 376 8.50 35.07 8.15
CA PHE A 376 7.40 34.16 8.51
C PHE A 376 6.03 34.86 8.65
N SER A 377 5.84 35.92 7.88
CA SER A 377 4.65 36.75 7.85
C SER A 377 4.19 36.87 6.40
N ILE A 378 2.91 37.17 6.18
CA ILE A 378 2.31 37.24 4.83
C ILE A 378 3.21 38.01 3.85
N SER A 379 3.42 37.43 2.66
CA SER A 379 4.27 37.97 1.60
C SER A 379 3.64 39.19 0.95
N TRP A 380 3.52 40.29 1.71
CA TRP A 380 2.81 41.47 1.28
C TRP A 380 3.63 42.35 0.34
N ARG A 381 3.00 42.77 -0.78
CA ARG A 381 3.67 43.28 -1.99
C ARG A 381 4.83 42.37 -2.39
N PRO A 382 4.53 41.12 -2.76
CA PRO A 382 5.57 40.13 -2.99
C PRO A 382 6.38 40.49 -4.23
N ILE A 383 7.69 40.39 -4.10
CA ILE A 383 8.67 40.55 -5.17
C ILE A 383 9.00 39.15 -5.70
N ARG A 384 8.73 38.91 -6.99
CA ARG A 384 9.12 37.68 -7.67
C ARG A 384 10.49 37.87 -8.29
N LEU A 385 11.45 37.12 -7.80
CA LEU A 385 12.81 37.08 -8.34
C LEU A 385 12.83 36.40 -9.71
N ARG A 386 13.92 36.62 -10.47
CA ARG A 386 14.14 35.91 -11.74
C ARG A 386 14.19 34.39 -11.56
N CYS A 387 14.72 33.93 -10.43
CA CYS A 387 14.74 32.53 -10.03
C CYS A 387 13.36 31.96 -9.63
N GLY A 388 12.29 32.77 -9.66
CA GLY A 388 10.91 32.36 -9.38
C GLY A 388 10.48 32.46 -7.91
N HIS A 389 11.42 32.60 -6.97
CA HIS A 389 11.13 32.71 -5.54
C HIS A 389 10.46 34.05 -5.16
N LEU A 390 9.57 34.01 -4.17
CA LEU A 390 8.74 35.13 -3.72
C LEU A 390 9.10 35.55 -2.28
N PHE A 391 9.26 36.86 -2.07
CA PHE A 391 9.52 37.47 -0.76
C PHE A 391 8.69 38.75 -0.58
N CYS A 392 8.40 39.17 0.65
CA CYS A 392 7.74 40.46 0.86
C CYS A 392 8.68 41.63 0.51
N ILE A 393 8.11 42.76 0.07
CA ILE A 393 8.88 43.95 -0.33
C ILE A 393 9.88 44.41 0.73
N ARG A 394 9.50 44.32 2.01
CA ARG A 394 10.35 44.80 3.11
C ARG A 394 11.59 43.95 3.27
N CYS A 395 11.46 42.63 3.29
CA CYS A 395 12.61 41.74 3.36
C CYS A 395 13.54 41.92 2.15
N MET A 396 12.97 42.21 0.99
CA MET A 396 13.75 42.48 -0.21
C MET A 396 14.62 43.73 -0.08
N ILE A 397 14.04 44.84 0.38
CA ILE A 397 14.76 46.10 0.61
C ILE A 397 15.87 45.91 1.64
N VAL A 398 15.61 45.14 2.71
CA VAL A 398 16.63 44.85 3.73
C VAL A 398 17.81 44.10 3.13
N LEU A 399 17.58 43.04 2.36
CA LEU A 399 18.66 42.29 1.71
C LEU A 399 19.48 43.14 0.75
N GLN A 400 18.83 44.00 -0.04
CA GLN A 400 19.52 44.90 -0.98
C GLN A 400 20.38 45.94 -0.26
N ARG A 401 19.92 46.47 0.87
CA ARG A 401 20.71 47.41 1.69
C ARG A 401 21.89 46.76 2.40
N GLU A 402 21.76 45.48 2.74
CA GLU A 402 22.84 44.67 3.31
C GLU A 402 23.78 44.12 2.23
N GLU A 403 23.59 44.49 0.95
CA GLU A 403 24.38 44.03 -0.21
C GLU A 403 24.42 42.49 -0.33
N LYS A 404 23.35 41.81 0.10
CA LYS A 404 23.20 40.35 0.03
C LYS A 404 22.49 39.95 -1.26
N ASP A 405 23.26 39.69 -2.31
CA ASP A 405 22.73 39.31 -3.62
C ASP A 405 22.16 37.88 -3.76
N PRO A 406 22.68 36.85 -3.05
CA PRO A 406 22.18 35.50 -3.20
C PRO A 406 20.74 35.35 -2.68
N CYS A 407 19.88 34.70 -3.48
CA CYS A 407 18.54 34.33 -3.08
C CYS A 407 18.56 33.43 -1.82
N PRO A 408 17.79 33.72 -0.76
CA PRO A 408 17.77 32.88 0.45
C PRO A 408 17.34 31.43 0.26
N LEU A 409 16.65 31.12 -0.84
CA LEU A 409 16.14 29.77 -1.13
C LEU A 409 17.05 28.97 -2.07
N CYS A 410 17.42 29.52 -3.24
CA CYS A 410 18.25 28.83 -4.23
C CYS A 410 19.69 29.31 -4.34
N ARG A 411 20.06 30.38 -3.61
CA ARG A 411 21.40 31.01 -3.64
C ARG A 411 21.82 31.61 -4.98
N GLU A 412 20.91 31.71 -5.95
CA GLU A 412 21.18 32.40 -7.22
C GLU A 412 21.30 33.92 -7.00
N GLU A 413 22.22 34.56 -7.70
CA GLU A 413 22.52 36.01 -7.65
C GLU A 413 21.46 36.79 -8.45
N VAL A 414 20.39 37.19 -7.77
CA VAL A 414 19.22 37.83 -8.40
C VAL A 414 18.57 38.91 -7.53
N VAL A 415 19.07 39.14 -6.30
CA VAL A 415 18.41 40.03 -5.34
C VAL A 415 18.66 41.49 -5.70
N MET A 416 19.87 41.84 -6.11
CA MET A 416 20.26 43.23 -6.40
C MET A 416 19.59 43.80 -7.66
N GLU A 417 19.09 42.93 -8.53
CA GLU A 417 18.43 43.33 -9.78
C GLU A 417 16.92 43.54 -9.61
N ALA A 418 16.36 43.09 -8.49
CA ALA A 418 14.93 43.17 -8.26
C ALA A 418 14.51 44.63 -8.01
N THR A 419 13.48 45.07 -8.74
CA THR A 419 12.94 46.42 -8.65
C THR A 419 11.45 46.40 -8.38
N GLU A 420 10.82 47.57 -8.29
CA GLU A 420 9.36 47.69 -8.18
C GLU A 420 8.62 46.97 -9.32
N LYS A 421 9.25 46.82 -10.50
CA LYS A 421 8.66 46.10 -11.64
C LYS A 421 8.47 44.61 -11.37
N ASN A 422 9.21 44.04 -10.43
CA ASN A 422 9.14 42.64 -10.04
C ASN A 422 8.03 42.35 -9.02
N ILE A 423 7.22 43.36 -8.65
CA ILE A 423 6.04 43.14 -7.81
C ILE A 423 5.03 42.28 -8.56
N ASP A 424 4.69 41.15 -7.96
CA ASP A 424 3.68 40.23 -8.46
C ASP A 424 2.28 40.81 -8.20
N LYS A 425 1.74 41.50 -9.21
CA LYS A 425 0.44 42.18 -9.13
C LYS A 425 -0.72 41.20 -8.94
N GLU A 426 -0.64 40.01 -9.52
CA GLU A 426 -1.66 38.98 -9.38
C GLU A 426 -1.73 38.49 -7.94
N MET A 427 -0.56 38.19 -7.36
CA MET A 427 -0.47 37.81 -5.95
C MET A 427 -0.91 38.95 -5.02
N VAL A 428 -0.58 40.21 -5.31
CA VAL A 428 -1.11 41.37 -4.54
C VAL A 428 -2.64 41.37 -4.53
N GLN A 429 -3.28 41.21 -5.69
CA GLN A 429 -4.75 41.19 -5.79
C GLN A 429 -5.33 40.01 -5.02
N PHE A 430 -4.72 38.84 -5.17
CA PHE A 430 -5.11 37.62 -4.46
C PHE A 430 -5.02 37.78 -2.93
N LEU A 431 -3.90 38.27 -2.40
CA LEU A 431 -3.71 38.46 -0.96
C LEU A 431 -4.70 39.50 -0.40
N LYS A 432 -4.96 40.60 -1.14
CA LYS A 432 -6.01 41.59 -0.76
C LYS A 432 -7.40 40.97 -0.73
N ALA A 433 -7.71 40.05 -1.64
CA ALA A 433 -9.03 39.44 -1.72
C ALA A 433 -9.25 38.44 -0.59
N ASN A 434 -8.25 37.59 -0.31
CA ASN A 434 -8.40 36.44 0.59
C ASN A 434 -7.95 36.73 2.04
N PHE A 435 -6.93 37.56 2.27
CA PHE A 435 -6.29 37.76 3.59
C PHE A 435 -6.27 39.24 4.03
N LYS A 436 -7.44 39.88 4.02
CA LYS A 436 -7.56 41.35 4.21
C LYS A 436 -6.96 41.87 5.51
N ASN A 437 -7.14 41.14 6.61
CA ASN A 437 -6.68 41.59 7.92
C ASN A 437 -5.16 41.46 8.04
N ASP A 438 -4.61 40.32 7.62
CA ASP A 438 -3.17 40.05 7.61
C ASP A 438 -2.42 41.04 6.71
N VAL A 439 -2.99 41.33 5.53
CA VAL A 439 -2.47 42.34 4.60
C VAL A 439 -2.43 43.73 5.24
N LYS A 440 -3.50 44.14 5.93
CA LYS A 440 -3.56 45.46 6.58
C LYS A 440 -2.53 45.57 7.69
N GLU A 441 -2.43 44.53 8.52
CA GLU A 441 -1.45 44.49 9.60
C GLU A 441 -0.03 44.53 9.05
N LYS A 442 0.26 43.74 8.02
CA LYS A 442 1.58 43.75 7.37
C LYS A 442 1.90 45.06 6.66
N GLN A 443 0.91 45.71 6.04
CA GLN A 443 1.09 47.04 5.44
C GLN A 443 1.47 48.07 6.51
N LYS A 444 0.79 48.06 7.67
CA LYS A 444 1.12 48.94 8.79
C LYS A 444 2.54 48.69 9.30
N GLN A 445 2.94 47.43 9.46
CA GLN A 445 4.32 47.08 9.84
C GLN A 445 5.35 47.59 8.82
N ASN A 446 5.04 47.46 7.53
CA ASN A 446 5.92 47.97 6.47
C ASN A 446 6.04 49.50 6.50
N GLU A 447 4.94 50.22 6.76
CA GLU A 447 4.94 51.69 6.89
C GLU A 447 5.74 52.16 8.10
N ILE A 448 5.62 51.48 9.24
CA ILE A 448 6.43 51.75 10.43
C ILE A 448 7.91 51.54 10.11
N ALA A 449 8.26 50.40 9.53
CA ALA A 449 9.65 50.09 9.19
C ALA A 449 10.24 51.08 8.18
N ALA A 450 9.48 51.51 7.17
CA ALA A 450 9.91 52.54 6.22
C ALA A 450 10.09 53.91 6.89
N GLY A 451 9.23 54.27 7.84
CA GLY A 451 9.39 55.48 8.63
C GLY A 451 10.63 55.45 9.51
N ILE A 452 10.94 54.31 10.14
CA ILE A 452 12.19 54.10 10.89
C ILE A 452 13.41 54.26 9.97
N ASP A 453 13.35 53.73 8.75
CA ASP A 453 14.44 53.87 7.78
C ASP A 453 14.71 55.34 7.41
N GLN A 454 13.65 56.13 7.28
CA GLN A 454 13.73 57.52 6.82
C GLN A 454 14.04 58.51 7.96
N TRP A 455 13.52 58.26 9.16
CA TRP A 455 13.53 59.20 10.29
C TRP A 455 14.24 58.66 11.54
N GLY A 456 14.79 57.45 11.48
CA GLY A 456 15.46 56.78 12.60
C GLY A 456 14.50 56.17 13.63
N ALA A 457 15.08 55.55 14.67
CA ALA A 457 14.33 54.82 15.71
C ALA A 457 13.31 55.69 16.50
N ALA A 458 13.48 57.01 16.52
CA ALA A 458 12.56 57.93 17.17
C ALA A 458 11.14 57.91 16.57
N TYR A 459 10.98 57.47 15.33
CA TYR A 459 9.69 57.36 14.65
C TYR A 459 8.77 56.29 15.26
N GLU A 460 9.33 55.20 15.79
CA GLU A 460 8.54 54.11 16.39
C GLU A 460 7.79 54.58 17.66
N HIS A 461 8.46 55.38 18.48
CA HIS A 461 7.89 55.93 19.72
C HIS A 461 6.72 56.90 19.46
N ALA A 462 6.79 57.68 18.37
CA ALA A 462 5.74 58.64 18.01
C ALA A 462 4.44 57.98 17.50
N GLN A 463 4.51 56.76 16.93
CA GLN A 463 3.32 56.01 16.54
C GLN A 463 2.69 55.20 17.68
N MET A 464 3.50 54.71 18.64
CA MET A 464 2.98 53.98 19.80
C MET A 464 2.29 54.90 20.81
N GLN A 465 2.73 56.15 20.92
CA GLN A 465 2.01 57.19 21.65
C GLN A 465 0.86 57.68 20.78
N ARG A 466 -0.37 57.19 21.05
CA ARG A 466 -1.59 57.81 20.50
C ARG A 466 -1.49 59.31 20.79
N CYS A 467 -1.43 60.15 19.76
CA CYS A 467 -1.55 61.60 19.92
C CYS A 467 -2.83 61.88 20.69
N VAL A 468 -2.70 62.18 21.99
CA VAL A 468 -3.74 62.85 22.76
C VAL A 468 -3.61 64.31 22.37
N VAL A 469 -4.40 64.72 21.39
CA VAL A 469 -4.64 66.15 21.18
C VAL A 469 -5.44 66.61 22.40
N MET A 470 -4.78 67.31 23.32
CA MET A 470 -5.45 68.03 24.41
C MET A 470 -6.04 69.34 23.89
#